data_AF-A0A399UKR8-F1
#
_entry.id   AF-A0A399UKR8-F1
#
_cell.length_a   1.000
_cell.length_b   1.000
_cell.length_c   1.000
_cell.angle_alpha   90.00
_cell.angle_beta   90.00
_cell.angle_gamma   90.00
#
_symmetry.space_group_name_H-M   'P 1'
#
loop_
_entity.id
_entity.type
_entity.pdbx_description
1 polymer ?
#
loop_
_entity_poly.entity_id
_entity_poly.type
_entity_poly.pdbx_seq_one_letter_code
_entity_poly.pdbx_strand_id
1 'polypeptide(L)'
;MTRPPLLACLILSSLLVACQPRPEPAAPAPVPTPAPASAPEPEARLPEGPDMAPQPVPLDDRPCLETLGEAASARLVQRCIAVSPATRPPCNSANPCDLIQGEIDRSCAMWTRDGETPPKECKG
;
A
#
# COMPACT_ATOMS: atom_id res chain seq x y z
N MET A 1 -25.07 -27.72 31.75
CA MET A 1 -24.95 -29.19 31.65
C MET A 1 -25.55 -29.56 30.31
N THR A 2 -24.81 -29.79 29.23
CA THR A 2 -23.85 -30.89 28.96
C THR A 2 -22.79 -30.45 27.92
N ARG A 3 -21.61 -31.09 27.95
CA ARG A 3 -20.38 -30.81 27.19
C ARG A 3 -20.29 -31.68 25.88
N PRO A 4 -19.34 -31.37 24.96
CA PRO A 4 -19.38 -31.62 23.50
C PRO A 4 -18.74 -32.95 23.06
N PRO A 5 -18.77 -33.31 21.76
CA PRO A 5 -17.77 -34.17 21.16
C PRO A 5 -16.67 -33.35 20.47
N LEU A 6 -15.52 -33.23 21.15
CA LEU A 6 -14.22 -33.10 20.49
C LEU A 6 -13.90 -34.42 19.77
N LEU A 7 -13.03 -34.37 18.74
CA LEU A 7 -12.46 -35.48 17.96
C LEU A 7 -13.28 -36.03 16.77
N ALA A 8 -13.20 -35.31 15.64
CA ALA A 8 -13.11 -35.84 14.26
C ALA A 8 -12.94 -34.60 13.36
N CYS A 9 -11.79 -34.21 12.81
CA CYS A 9 -10.81 -34.98 12.06
C CYS A 9 -9.45 -34.25 12.10
N LEU A 10 -8.67 -34.46 13.16
CA LEU A 10 -7.22 -34.25 13.12
C LEU A 10 -6.58 -35.43 12.39
N ILE A 11 -6.68 -35.48 11.06
CA ILE A 11 -5.92 -36.40 10.19
C ILE A 11 -6.08 -35.99 8.73
N LEU A 12 -5.43 -34.91 8.31
CA LEU A 12 -4.99 -34.77 6.90
C LEU A 12 -3.76 -33.83 6.78
N SER A 13 -2.85 -33.96 7.74
CA SER A 13 -1.53 -33.31 7.72
C SER A 13 -0.48 -34.33 7.32
N SER A 14 -0.51 -34.85 6.08
CA SER A 14 0.58 -35.70 5.54
C SER A 14 0.30 -36.19 4.11
N LEU A 15 0.46 -35.33 3.11
CA LEU A 15 0.80 -35.76 1.75
C LEU A 15 2.10 -35.06 1.37
N LEU A 16 3.21 -35.72 1.73
CA LEU A 16 4.52 -35.47 1.18
C LEU A 16 4.44 -35.62 -0.35
N VAL A 17 4.63 -34.53 -1.07
CA VAL A 17 5.27 -34.58 -2.40
C VAL A 17 6.51 -33.69 -2.33
N ALA A 18 7.43 -34.15 -1.49
CA ALA A 18 8.85 -33.95 -1.66
C ALA A 18 9.30 -34.84 -2.83
N CYS A 19 9.04 -34.40 -4.06
CA CYS A 19 9.70 -34.89 -5.28
C CYS A 19 10.15 -33.67 -6.10
N GLN A 20 10.88 -32.77 -5.45
CA GLN A 20 11.75 -31.86 -6.18
C GLN A 20 12.95 -32.68 -6.71
N PRO A 21 13.36 -32.48 -7.97
CA PRO A 21 14.50 -33.18 -8.54
C PRO A 21 15.75 -32.90 -7.71
N ARG A 22 16.47 -33.98 -7.36
CA ARG A 22 17.80 -33.93 -6.76
C ARG A 22 18.72 -33.11 -7.68
N PRO A 23 19.35 -32.03 -7.20
CA PRO A 23 20.40 -31.38 -7.97
C PRO A 23 21.55 -32.36 -8.14
N GLU A 24 21.82 -32.71 -9.39
CA GLU A 24 23.01 -33.46 -9.79
C GLU A 24 24.26 -32.67 -9.37
N PRO A 25 25.34 -33.31 -8.90
CA PRO A 25 26.57 -32.60 -8.60
C PRO A 25 27.07 -31.96 -9.89
N ALA A 26 27.01 -30.62 -9.95
CA ALA A 26 27.60 -29.88 -11.04
C ALA A 26 29.09 -30.27 -11.13
N ALA A 27 29.49 -30.77 -12.30
CA ALA A 27 30.90 -30.86 -12.65
C ALA A 27 31.58 -29.51 -12.39
N PRO A 28 32.86 -29.49 -11.94
CA PRO A 28 33.54 -28.26 -11.60
C PRO A 28 33.49 -27.31 -12.81
N ALA A 29 32.90 -26.13 -12.58
CA ALA A 29 32.85 -25.09 -13.57
C ALA A 29 34.28 -24.72 -14.01
N PRO A 30 34.52 -24.42 -15.29
CA PRO A 30 35.75 -23.76 -15.69
C PRO A 30 35.87 -22.47 -14.89
N VAL A 31 37.03 -22.27 -14.27
CA VAL A 31 37.36 -21.07 -13.49
C VAL A 31 37.08 -19.85 -14.38
N PRO A 32 36.20 -18.91 -13.98
CA PRO A 32 36.03 -17.71 -14.76
C PRO A 32 37.33 -16.92 -14.68
N THR A 33 37.97 -16.73 -15.84
CA THR A 33 38.99 -15.71 -16.05
C THR A 33 38.43 -14.39 -15.49
N PRO A 34 39.17 -13.66 -14.62
CA PRO A 34 38.67 -12.39 -14.13
C PRO A 34 38.45 -11.47 -15.33
N ALA A 35 37.20 -11.09 -15.56
CA ALA A 35 36.87 -10.04 -16.50
C ALA A 35 37.55 -8.74 -16.02
N PRO A 36 38.13 -7.93 -16.92
CA PRO A 36 38.69 -6.65 -16.53
C PRO A 36 37.58 -5.81 -15.91
N ALA A 37 37.84 -5.25 -14.73
CA ALA A 37 36.91 -4.36 -14.06
C ALA A 37 36.65 -3.16 -14.98
N SER A 38 35.42 -3.02 -15.46
CA SER A 38 34.98 -1.79 -16.13
C SER A 38 35.18 -0.62 -15.18
N ALA A 39 35.85 0.42 -15.64
CA ALA A 39 35.96 1.68 -14.91
C ALA A 39 34.55 2.23 -14.61
N PRO A 40 34.34 2.94 -13.50
CA PRO A 40 33.06 3.54 -13.20
C PRO A 40 32.72 4.53 -14.31
N GLU A 41 31.56 4.35 -14.94
CA GLU A 41 31.01 5.32 -15.88
C GLU A 41 30.70 6.63 -15.12
N PRO A 42 30.98 7.82 -15.67
CA PRO A 42 30.69 9.07 -14.97
C PRO A 42 29.19 9.21 -14.73
N GLU A 43 28.78 9.19 -13.46
CA GLU A 43 27.39 9.39 -13.07
C GLU A 43 26.91 10.79 -13.52
N ALA A 44 25.82 10.85 -14.27
CA ALA A 44 25.23 12.12 -14.69
C ALA A 44 24.73 12.90 -13.47
N ARG A 45 25.34 14.05 -13.17
CA ARG A 45 24.85 14.96 -12.12
C ARG A 45 23.69 15.78 -12.66
N LEU A 46 22.52 15.63 -12.04
CA LEU A 46 21.44 16.61 -12.18
C LEU A 46 21.90 17.95 -11.58
N PRO A 47 21.68 19.08 -12.25
CA PRO A 47 21.96 20.39 -11.66
C PRO A 47 21.10 20.59 -10.41
N GLU A 48 21.70 21.10 -9.33
CA GLU A 48 20.96 21.52 -8.14
C GLU A 48 19.97 22.62 -8.56
N GLY A 49 18.69 22.41 -8.24
CA GLY A 49 17.67 23.44 -8.41
C GLY A 49 17.91 24.61 -7.45
N PRO A 50 17.23 25.76 -7.66
CA PRO A 50 17.33 26.88 -6.72
C PRO A 50 16.96 26.45 -5.30
N ASP A 51 17.75 26.90 -4.32
CA ASP A 51 17.53 26.63 -2.89
C ASP A 51 16.21 27.27 -2.41
N MET A 52 15.12 26.51 -2.53
CA MET A 52 13.81 26.86 -1.97
C MET A 52 13.74 26.35 -0.54
N ALA A 53 13.64 27.28 0.43
CA ALA A 53 13.43 26.91 1.82
C ALA A 53 12.06 26.20 2.00
N PRO A 54 11.95 25.15 2.83
CA PRO A 54 10.67 24.53 3.14
C PRO A 54 9.70 25.55 3.76
N GLN A 55 8.49 25.64 3.21
CA GLN A 55 7.43 26.46 3.78
C GLN A 55 6.53 25.59 4.66
N PRO A 56 6.33 25.93 5.95
CA PRO A 56 5.39 25.22 6.79
C PRO A 56 3.96 25.52 6.32
N VAL A 57 3.21 24.48 5.97
CA VAL A 57 1.77 24.55 5.75
C VAL A 57 1.07 24.31 7.09
N PRO A 58 0.21 25.23 7.58
CA PRO A 58 -0.63 24.96 8.74
C PRO A 58 -1.60 23.82 8.39
N LEU A 59 -1.38 22.65 8.98
CA LEU A 59 -2.32 21.54 8.93
C LEU A 59 -2.85 21.34 10.35
N ASP A 60 -4.17 21.29 10.49
CA ASP A 60 -4.77 20.96 11.77
C ASP A 60 -4.64 19.44 11.94
N ASP A 61 -3.67 18.99 12.74
CA ASP A 61 -3.33 17.56 12.90
C ASP A 61 -4.32 16.80 13.80
N ARG A 62 -5.41 17.44 14.24
CA ARG A 62 -6.39 16.82 15.12
C ARG A 62 -7.08 15.63 14.43
N PRO A 63 -7.22 14.46 15.09
CA PRO A 63 -7.96 13.33 14.55
C PRO A 63 -9.38 13.69 14.15
N CYS A 64 -9.83 13.17 13.01
CA CYS A 64 -11.20 13.38 12.55
C CYS A 64 -12.23 12.77 13.50
N LEU A 65 -11.85 11.70 14.20
CA LEU A 65 -12.65 11.11 15.28
C LEU A 65 -12.97 12.13 16.39
N GLU A 66 -12.00 12.96 16.78
CA GLU A 66 -12.20 13.98 17.82
C GLU A 66 -12.98 15.18 17.29
N THR A 67 -12.80 15.52 16.01
CA THR A 67 -13.42 16.68 15.39
C THR A 67 -14.92 16.46 15.10
N LEU A 68 -15.30 15.29 14.59
CA LEU A 68 -16.67 14.98 14.17
C LEU A 68 -17.40 13.96 15.05
N GLY A 69 -16.67 13.26 15.92
CA GLY A 69 -17.18 12.10 16.65
C GLY A 69 -17.22 10.82 15.81
N GLU A 70 -17.47 9.70 16.48
CA GLU A 70 -17.37 8.35 15.91
C GLU A 70 -18.24 8.15 14.67
N ALA A 71 -19.55 8.40 14.79
CA ALA A 71 -20.48 8.11 13.71
C ALA A 71 -20.22 8.95 12.44
N ALA A 72 -19.86 10.22 12.59
CA ALA A 72 -19.63 11.11 11.45
C ALA A 72 -18.25 10.86 10.80
N SER A 73 -17.19 10.69 11.60
CA SER A 73 -15.87 10.34 11.07
C SER A 73 -15.88 8.98 10.35
N ALA A 74 -16.60 7.99 10.88
CA ALA A 74 -16.76 6.69 10.23
C ALA A 74 -17.45 6.82 8.86
N ARG A 75 -18.50 7.64 8.73
CA ARG A 75 -19.15 7.89 7.43
C ARG A 75 -18.20 8.54 6.43
N LEU A 76 -17.39 9.50 6.89
CA LEU A 76 -16.39 10.16 6.03
C LEU A 76 -15.31 9.17 5.56
N VAL A 77 -14.79 8.34 6.46
CA VAL A 77 -13.82 7.29 6.13
C VAL A 77 -14.39 6.29 5.14
N GLN A 78 -15.64 5.83 5.33
CA GLN A 78 -16.28 4.89 4.41
C GLN A 78 -16.45 5.49 3.01
N ARG A 79 -16.83 6.77 2.94
CA ARG A 79 -16.89 7.50 1.67
C ARG A 79 -15.51 7.57 1.00
N CYS A 80 -14.46 7.91 1.75
CA CYS A 80 -13.08 7.95 1.27
C CYS A 80 -12.62 6.62 0.67
N ILE A 81 -12.87 5.51 1.37
CA ILE A 81 -12.52 4.17 0.89
C ILE A 81 -13.27 3.83 -0.40
N ALA A 82 -14.55 4.19 -0.50
CA ALA A 82 -15.37 3.90 -1.67
C ALA A 82 -14.93 4.64 -2.94
N VAL A 83 -14.32 5.83 -2.79
CA VAL A 83 -13.91 6.66 -3.93
C VAL A 83 -12.42 6.57 -4.26
N SER A 84 -11.56 6.13 -3.33
CA SER A 84 -10.11 6.09 -3.54
C SER A 84 -9.70 4.86 -4.36
N PRO A 85 -9.03 5.04 -5.52
CA PRO A 85 -8.41 3.93 -6.25
C PRO A 85 -7.08 3.45 -5.63
N ALA A 86 -6.54 4.15 -4.62
CA ALA A 86 -5.27 3.78 -4.00
C ALA A 86 -5.39 2.51 -3.14
N THR A 87 -4.32 1.72 -3.09
CA THR A 87 -4.25 0.50 -2.26
C THR A 87 -4.01 0.78 -0.77
N ARG A 88 -3.54 1.98 -0.43
CA ARG A 88 -3.31 2.44 0.95
C ARG A 88 -3.57 3.96 1.05
N PRO A 89 -4.83 4.41 0.91
CA PRO A 89 -5.17 5.82 1.02
C PRO A 89 -5.12 6.30 2.48
N PRO A 90 -5.07 7.62 2.71
CA PRO A 90 -5.14 8.20 4.06
C PRO A 90 -6.55 8.15 4.69
N CYS A 91 -7.41 7.20 4.29
CA CYS A 91 -8.77 7.05 4.81
C CYS A 91 -8.78 6.41 6.21
N ASN A 92 -8.46 7.18 7.24
CA ASN A 92 -8.45 6.72 8.63
C ASN A 92 -8.94 7.84 9.55
N SER A 93 -9.84 7.56 10.49
CA SER A 93 -10.40 8.57 11.41
C SER A 93 -9.38 9.13 12.42
N ALA A 94 -8.22 8.48 12.56
CA ALA A 94 -7.08 9.02 13.30
C ALA A 94 -6.37 10.16 12.54
N ASN A 95 -6.59 10.28 11.23
CA ASN A 95 -6.07 11.38 10.44
C ASN A 95 -7.00 12.61 10.52
N PRO A 96 -6.51 13.81 10.18
CA PRO A 96 -7.33 15.02 10.07
C PRO A 96 -8.47 14.87 9.07
N CYS A 97 -9.63 15.47 9.36
CA CYS A 97 -10.78 15.42 8.45
C CYS A 97 -10.46 16.03 7.09
N ASP A 98 -9.67 17.11 7.05
CA ASP A 98 -9.29 17.78 5.81
C ASP A 98 -8.39 16.92 4.93
N LEU A 99 -7.56 16.04 5.54
CA LEU A 99 -6.77 15.08 4.79
C LEU A 99 -7.65 14.01 4.14
N ILE A 100 -8.64 13.49 4.89
CA ILE A 100 -9.59 12.50 4.38
C ILE A 100 -10.48 13.12 3.29
N GLN A 101 -10.94 14.36 3.50
CA GLN A 101 -11.78 15.09 2.55
C GLN A 101 -11.00 15.45 1.28
N GLY A 102 -9.76 15.91 1.42
CA GLY A 102 -8.89 16.17 0.28
C GLY A 102 -8.65 14.93 -0.59
N GLU A 103 -8.54 13.74 0.02
CA GLU A 103 -8.43 12.49 -0.75
C GLU A 103 -9.72 12.13 -1.49
N ILE A 104 -10.89 12.39 -0.87
CA ILE A 104 -12.18 12.23 -1.54
C ILE A 104 -12.25 13.13 -2.77
N ASP A 105 -11.93 14.42 -2.60
CA ASP A 105 -12.02 15.41 -3.67
C ASP A 105 -11.05 15.11 -4.82
N ARG A 106 -9.79 14.77 -4.48
CA ARG A 106 -8.77 14.34 -5.44
C ARG A 106 -9.21 13.11 -6.22
N SER A 107 -9.73 12.09 -5.54
CA SER A 107 -10.12 10.84 -6.17
C SER A 107 -11.34 11.02 -7.08
N CYS A 108 -12.34 11.78 -6.65
CA CYS A 108 -13.52 12.08 -7.47
C CYS A 108 -13.19 12.94 -8.70
N ALA A 109 -12.25 13.88 -8.57
CA ALA A 109 -11.72 14.61 -9.73
C ALA A 109 -10.98 13.69 -10.71
N MET A 110 -10.25 12.69 -10.20
CA MET A 110 -9.53 11.69 -11.02
C MET A 110 -10.49 10.85 -11.87
N TRP A 111 -11.53 10.26 -11.27
CA TRP A 111 -12.54 9.48 -12.00
C TRP A 111 -13.18 10.29 -13.14
N THR A 112 -13.45 11.57 -12.90
CA THR A 112 -14.03 12.47 -13.91
C THR A 112 -13.06 12.75 -15.05
N ARG A 113 -11.78 12.97 -14.74
CA ARG A 113 -10.73 13.24 -15.73
C ARG A 113 -10.47 12.04 -16.62
N ASP A 114 -10.49 10.84 -16.06
CA ASP A 114 -10.10 9.62 -16.75
C ASP A 114 -11.25 9.08 -17.65
N GLY A 115 -12.39 9.78 -17.68
CA GLY A 115 -13.55 9.46 -18.51
C GLY A 115 -14.37 8.28 -17.99
N GLU A 116 -14.04 7.82 -16.79
CA GLU A 116 -14.71 6.73 -16.10
C GLU A 116 -15.96 7.23 -15.38
N THR A 117 -16.91 6.33 -15.13
CA THR A 117 -18.09 6.70 -14.34
C THR A 117 -17.69 6.77 -12.86
N PRO A 118 -17.75 7.94 -12.21
CA PRO A 118 -17.34 8.05 -10.82
C PRO A 118 -18.28 7.25 -9.90
N PRO A 119 -17.78 6.70 -8.77
CA PRO A 119 -18.63 6.11 -7.74
C PRO A 119 -19.73 7.07 -7.30
N LYS A 120 -20.90 6.54 -6.90
CA LYS A 120 -22.04 7.38 -6.48
C LYS A 120 -21.68 8.26 -5.27
N GLU A 121 -20.74 7.80 -4.46
CA GLU A 121 -20.19 8.47 -3.29
C GLU A 121 -19.45 9.78 -3.64
N CYS A 122 -19.06 9.96 -4.91
CA CYS A 122 -18.56 11.26 -5.39
C CYS A 122 -19.65 12.33 -5.48
N LYS A 123 -20.93 11.94 -5.43
CA LYS A 123 -22.06 12.86 -5.32
C LYS A 123 -22.33 13.09 -3.83
N GLY A 124 -21.75 14.14 -3.28
CA GLY A 124 -21.96 14.61 -1.90
C GLY A 124 -23.03 15.68 -1.84
#